data_AF-A0A539CT18-F1
#
_entry.id   AF-A0A539CT18-F1
#
_cell.length_a   1.000
_cell.length_b   1.000
_cell.length_c   1.000
_cell.angle_alpha   90.00
_cell.angle_beta   90.00
_cell.angle_gamma   90.00
#
_symmetry.space_group_name_H-M   'P 1'
#
loop_
_entity.id
_entity.type
_entity.pdbx_description
1 polymer ?
#
loop_
_entity_poly.entity_id
_entity_poly.type
_entity_poly.pdbx_seq_one_letter_code
_entity_poly.pdbx_strand_id
1 'polypeptide(L)' 'MACCAAGGPQAYTGRSMKDSHQNLMITATEWDAFLNDLQQTLDKFAVPEAEQAEFKAIIASTRADIVV' A
#
# COMPACT_ATOMS: atom_id res chain seq x y z
N MET A 1 5.42 6.97 2.22
CA MET A 1 5.67 6.64 0.81
C MET A 1 4.44 6.92 -0.05
N ALA A 2 3.26 6.36 0.24
CA ALA A 2 2.07 6.48 -0.62
C ALA A 2 1.78 7.90 -1.18
N CYS A 3 1.83 8.93 -0.33
CA CYS A 3 1.59 10.31 -0.76
C CYS A 3 2.61 10.81 -1.80
N CYS A 4 3.91 10.53 -1.62
CA CYS A 4 4.94 10.91 -2.58
C CYS A 4 4.85 10.09 -3.88
N ALA A 5 4.54 8.80 -3.77
CA ALA A 5 4.38 7.90 -4.91
C ALA A 5 3.16 8.24 -5.77
N ALA A 6 2.10 8.79 -5.16
CA ALA A 6 0.93 9.31 -5.85
C ALA A 6 1.13 10.74 -6.43
N GLY A 7 2.36 11.28 -6.41
CA GLY A 7 2.70 12.60 -6.97
C GLY A 7 2.54 13.78 -5.99
N GLY A 8 2.31 13.51 -4.71
CA GLY A 8 2.29 14.55 -3.67
C GLY A 8 3.68 15.15 -3.40
N PRO A 9 3.75 16.40 -2.90
CA PRO A 9 5.01 17.13 -2.68
C PRO A 9 5.88 16.57 -1.55
N GLN A 10 5.37 15.63 -0.77
CA GLN A 10 6.06 15.04 0.38
C GLN A 10 7.22 14.16 -0.10
N ALA A 11 8.33 14.14 0.64
CA ALA A 11 9.39 13.16 0.46
C ALA A 11 9.29 12.08 1.55
N TYR A 12 9.35 10.81 1.18
CA TYR A 12 9.43 9.74 2.16
C TYR A 12 10.88 9.51 2.58
N THR A 13 11.21 9.87 3.81
CA THR A 13 12.55 9.74 4.41
C THR A 13 12.61 8.64 5.48
N GLY A 14 11.55 7.83 5.59
CA GLY A 14 11.48 6.72 6.52
C GLY A 14 12.34 5.53 6.11
N ARG A 15 12.31 4.48 6.95
CA ARG A 15 12.95 3.19 6.65
C ARG A 15 12.43 2.59 5.34
N SER A 16 13.21 1.72 4.71
CA SER A 16 12.74 0.97 3.54
C SER A 16 11.49 0.13 3.90
N MET A 17 10.72 -0.30 2.90
CA MET A 17 9.57 -1.19 3.15
C MET A 17 10.01 -2.48 3.81
N LYS A 18 11.14 -3.04 3.36
CA LYS A 18 11.71 -4.24 3.96
C LYS A 18 12.08 -4.02 5.42
N ASP A 19 12.87 -2.99 5.72
CA ASP A 19 13.32 -2.74 7.10
C ASP A 19 12.19 -2.39 8.06
N SER A 20 11.10 -1.83 7.53
CA SER A 20 9.92 -1.49 8.31
C SER A 20 9.09 -2.72 8.70
N HIS A 21 9.07 -3.77 7.86
CA HIS A 21 8.10 -4.87 8.00
C HIS A 21 8.72 -6.26 8.18
N GLN A 22 10.02 -6.47 7.91
CA GLN A 22 10.66 -7.80 7.93
C GLN A 22 10.49 -8.57 9.26
N ASN A 23 10.32 -7.88 10.38
CA ASN A 23 10.16 -8.50 11.70
C ASN A 23 8.71 -8.81 12.08
N LEU A 24 7.74 -8.41 11.24
CA LEU A 24 6.31 -8.61 11.48
C LEU A 24 5.80 -9.94 10.93
N MET A 25 6.57 -10.59 10.05
CA MET A 25 6.22 -11.87 9.43
C MET A 25 4.84 -11.86 8.76
N ILE A 26 4.52 -10.77 8.05
CA ILE A 26 3.22 -10.58 7.41
C ILE A 26 3.03 -11.62 6.32
N THR A 27 1.97 -12.40 6.45
CA THR A 27 1.61 -13.47 5.52
C THR A 27 0.84 -12.94 4.30
N ALA A 28 0.77 -13.74 3.24
CA ALA A 28 -0.04 -13.42 2.07
C ALA A 28 -1.53 -13.20 2.43
N THR A 29 -2.08 -13.98 3.37
CA THR A 29 -3.47 -13.85 3.81
C THR A 29 -3.73 -12.52 4.52
N GLU A 30 -2.80 -12.07 5.38
CA GLU A 30 -2.91 -10.79 6.07
C GLU A 30 -2.75 -9.61 5.10
N TRP A 31 -1.88 -9.76 4.10
CA TRP A 31 -1.78 -8.79 3.00
C TRP A 31 -3.08 -8.66 2.22
N ASP A 32 -3.73 -9.78 1.88
CA ASP A 32 -4.99 -9.78 1.16
C ASP A 32 -6.13 -9.17 2.01
N ALA A 33 -6.13 -9.40 3.32
CA ALA A 33 -7.04 -8.74 4.25
C ALA A 33 -6.81 -7.21 4.28
N PHE A 34 -5.56 -6.76 4.32
CA PHE A 34 -5.23 -5.33 4.20
C PHE A 34 -5.71 -4.73 2.87
N LEU A 35 -5.52 -5.43 1.74
CA LEU A 35 -6.01 -4.95 0.44
C LEU A 35 -7.54 -4.88 0.41
N ASN A 36 -8.24 -5.78 1.10
CA ASN A 36 -9.69 -5.71 1.25
C ASN A 36 -10.14 -4.47 2.03
N ASP A 37 -9.49 -4.18 3.16
CA ASP A 37 -9.78 -2.97 3.96
C ASP A 37 -9.46 -1.67 3.19
N LEU A 38 -8.38 -1.69 2.40
CA LEU A 38 -8.03 -0.59 1.50
C LEU A 38 -9.13 -0.37 0.45
N GLN A 39 -9.60 -1.44 -0.20
CA GLN A 39 -10.67 -1.37 -1.19
C GLN A 39 -11.96 -0.78 -0.57
N GLN A 40 -12.38 -1.30 0.59
CA GLN A 40 -13.56 -0.80 1.30
C GLN A 40 -13.43 0.71 1.63
N THR A 41 -12.22 1.16 1.97
CA THR A 41 -11.95 2.57 2.25
C THR A 41 -12.10 3.43 1.00
N LEU A 42 -11.50 3.01 -0.12
CA LEU A 42 -11.60 3.72 -1.40
C LEU A 42 -13.06 3.83 -1.87
N ASP A 43 -13.82 2.74 -1.73
CA ASP A 43 -15.25 2.70 -2.09
C ASP A 43 -16.09 3.61 -1.20
N LYS A 44 -15.83 3.61 0.11
CA LYS A 44 -16.51 4.49 1.08
C LYS A 44 -16.37 5.96 0.73
N PHE A 45 -15.22 6.37 0.19
CA PHE A 45 -14.96 7.75 -0.22
C PHE A 45 -15.28 8.02 -1.69
N ALA A 46 -15.88 7.05 -2.40
CA ALA A 46 -16.24 7.14 -3.80
C ALA A 46 -15.06 7.59 -4.70
N VAL A 47 -13.85 7.09 -4.40
CA VAL A 47 -12.67 7.33 -5.24
C VAL A 47 -12.95 6.70 -6.62
N PRO A 48 -12.73 7.42 -7.74
CA PRO A 48 -13.03 6.85 -9.05
C PRO A 48 -12.11 5.67 -9.39
N GLU A 49 -12.61 4.74 -10.22
CA GLU A 49 -11.97 3.44 -10.44
C GLU A 49 -10.55 3.54 -10.99
N ALA A 50 -10.27 4.55 -11.82
CA ALA A 50 -8.95 4.78 -12.39
C ALA A 50 -7.92 5.08 -11.28
N GLU A 51 -8.23 6.03 -10.40
CA GLU A 51 -7.39 6.41 -9.27
C GLU A 51 -7.26 5.26 -8.27
N GLN A 52 -8.32 4.47 -8.06
CA GLN A 52 -8.22 3.26 -7.24
C GLN A 52 -7.23 2.24 -7.82
N ALA A 53 -7.28 2.01 -9.14
CA ALA A 53 -6.38 1.07 -9.82
C ALA A 53 -4.92 1.53 -9.74
N GLU A 54 -4.67 2.81 -10.02
CA GLU A 54 -3.35 3.43 -9.93
C GLU A 54 -2.79 3.34 -8.50
N PHE A 55 -3.60 3.70 -7.50
CA PHE A 55 -3.17 3.65 -6.11
C PHE A 55 -2.90 2.23 -5.63
N LYS A 56 -3.76 1.27 -5.97
CA LYS A 56 -3.51 -0.15 -5.65
C LYS A 56 -2.25 -0.69 -6.32
N ALA A 57 -1.92 -0.24 -7.53
CA ALA A 57 -0.67 -0.63 -8.19
C ALA A 57 0.57 -0.12 -7.42
N ILE A 58 0.53 1.12 -6.92
CA ILE A 58 1.57 1.66 -6.03
C ILE A 58 1.73 0.79 -4.78
N ILE A 59 0.63 0.47 -4.10
CA ILE A 59 0.66 -0.36 -2.89
C ILE A 59 1.18 -1.77 -3.21
N ALA A 60 0.70 -2.40 -4.28
CA ALA A 60 1.11 -3.73 -4.71
C ALA A 60 2.61 -3.83 -5.03
N SER A 61 3.23 -2.74 -5.52
CA SER A 61 4.67 -2.71 -5.79
C SER A 61 5.54 -2.93 -4.55
N THR A 62 4.99 -2.73 -3.35
CA THR A 62 5.71 -2.91 -2.08
C THR A 62 5.60 -4.33 -1.51
N ARG A 63 4.74 -5.17 -2.08
CA ARG A 63 4.40 -6.51 -1.54
C ARG A 63 5.63 -7.40 -1.33
N ALA A 64 6.56 -7.38 -2.28
CA ALA A 64 7.77 -8.24 -2.24
C ALA A 64 8.72 -7.91 -1.07
N ASP A 65 8.64 -6.68 -0.55
CA ASP A 65 9.44 -6.26 0.61
C ASP A 65 8.73 -6.54 1.95
N ILE A 66 7.42 -6.77 1.93
CA ILE A 66 6.57 -6.80 3.13
C ILE A 66 6.11 -8.22 3.47
N VAL A 67 5.76 -9.02 2.46
CA VAL A 67 5.15 -10.34 2.62
C VAL A 67 6.22 -11.42 2.64
N VAL A 68 6.12 -12.35 3.58
CA VAL A 68 6.97 -13.55 3.71
C VAL A 68 6.34 -14.80 3.12
#